data_AF-A0A0C3CXE8-F1
#
_entry.id   AF-A0A0C3CXE8-F1
#
_cell.length_a   1.000
_cell.length_b   1.000
_cell.length_c   1.000
_cell.angle_alpha   90.00
_cell.angle_beta   90.00
_cell.angle_gamma   90.00
#
_symmetry.space_group_name_H-M   'P 1'
#
loop_
_entity.id
_entity.type
_entity.pdbx_description
1 polymer ?
#
loop_
_entity_poly.entity_id
_entity_poly.type
_entity_poly.pdbx_seq_one_letter_code
_entity_poly.pdbx_strand_id
1 'polypeptide(L)'
;MVVCLRSHLRSFDPATAQFTESPTSTTNILPQKLAATSSTEPQIPNHDTDQDTGGVISVGDLLDSDLSPPFESPNGIPLPIDEASVKLGEKVLGPEPVVDDESEFDDTLRSRVLKDPFHVFNMFYISATHSLRAHFTRELRDAIFVPDQEDKQRINAWGETQNPPQKYETLRNSSPRWIREHCRHIIPAPKKLRSLVSRVFRTYGPLVDPQSKKPLFTHENWKTAKHVLELIQNGYLSDPPGIPLYTMVGIDKKAAGLPVYRCARGTNSTEGGVHKHIRARLPKCGASIRHVVACLSDFVLHHNQRVSSSCLDL
;
A
#
# COMPACT_ATOMS: atom_id res chain seq x y z
N MET A 1 -5.61 0.71 20.86
CA MET A 1 -5.97 1.84 19.98
C MET A 1 -6.17 3.09 20.85
N VAL A 2 -5.38 4.16 20.65
CA VAL A 2 -5.56 5.42 21.39
C VAL A 2 -6.60 6.25 20.66
N VAL A 3 -7.80 6.35 21.21
CA VAL A 3 -8.82 7.30 20.76
C VAL A 3 -8.53 8.62 21.46
N CYS A 4 -7.89 9.56 20.76
CA CYS A 4 -7.71 10.91 21.25
C CYS A 4 -8.97 11.71 20.91
N LEU A 5 -9.69 12.19 21.94
CA LEU A 5 -10.83 13.08 21.75
C LEU A 5 -10.35 14.36 21.04
N ARG A 6 -11.13 14.83 20.05
CA ARG A 6 -10.82 16.00 19.22
C ARG A 6 -10.49 17.26 20.05
N SER A 7 -11.04 17.37 21.26
CA SER A 7 -10.78 18.45 22.22
C SER A 7 -9.34 18.48 22.79
N HIS A 8 -8.56 17.42 22.62
CA HIS A 8 -7.17 17.34 23.12
C HIS A 8 -6.13 17.57 22.01
N LEU A 9 -6.56 17.78 20.76
CA LEU A 9 -5.68 18.22 19.68
C LEU A 9 -5.57 19.74 19.72
N ARG A 10 -4.40 20.25 20.08
CA ARG A 10 -4.06 21.66 19.80
C ARG A 10 -3.83 21.77 18.29
N SER A 11 -4.78 22.36 17.57
CA SER A 11 -4.55 22.79 16.20
C SER A 11 -3.54 23.94 16.22
N PHE A 12 -2.43 23.77 15.51
CA PHE A 12 -1.48 24.85 15.27
C PHE A 12 -2.10 25.77 14.22
N ASP A 13 -2.45 26.98 14.63
CA ASP A 13 -2.81 28.06 13.71
C ASP A 13 -1.53 28.85 13.38
N PRO A 14 -1.02 28.77 12.13
CA PRO A 14 0.18 29.49 11.73
C PRO A 14 0.04 31.02 11.82
N ALA A 15 -1.19 31.56 11.96
CA ALA A 15 -1.43 32.99 12.11
C ALA A 15 -1.15 33.53 13.54
N THR A 16 -0.97 32.67 14.55
CA THR A 16 -0.89 33.11 15.96
C THR A 16 0.53 33.02 16.56
N ALA A 17 1.56 32.73 15.76
CA ALA A 17 2.94 32.59 16.26
C ALA A 17 3.63 33.95 16.46
N GLN A 18 3.28 34.69 17.52
CA GLN A 18 4.18 35.70 18.10
C GLN A 18 4.97 35.06 19.24
N PHE A 19 6.29 35.00 19.09
CA PHE A 19 7.20 34.58 20.13
C PHE A 19 7.26 35.66 21.23
N THR A 20 6.81 35.32 22.43
CA THR A 20 7.16 36.04 23.66
C THR A 20 7.72 35.05 24.67
N GLU A 21 8.92 35.33 25.14
CA GLU A 21 9.69 34.53 26.09
C GLU A 21 9.13 34.61 27.53
N SER A 22 8.94 33.43 28.15
CA SER A 22 9.11 33.07 29.59
C SER A 22 8.27 33.81 30.68
N PRO A 23 8.10 33.29 31.94
CA PRO A 23 8.74 32.16 32.61
C PRO A 23 7.80 31.15 33.34
N THR A 24 8.45 30.09 33.83
CA THR A 24 8.02 29.00 34.74
C THR A 24 6.97 29.33 35.82
N SER A 25 6.00 28.42 35.99
CA SER A 25 5.37 28.15 37.30
C SER A 25 4.83 26.72 37.38
N THR A 26 5.21 26.06 38.49
CA THR A 26 4.95 24.68 38.87
C THR A 26 3.62 24.58 39.61
N THR A 27 2.69 23.73 39.16
CA THR A 27 1.59 23.26 40.03
C THR A 27 1.22 21.82 39.70
N ASN A 28 1.36 20.97 40.71
CA ASN A 28 0.93 19.58 40.76
C ASN A 28 -0.60 19.48 40.78
N ILE A 29 -1.18 18.66 39.91
CA ILE A 29 -2.54 18.14 40.09
C ILE A 29 -2.54 16.64 39.77
N LEU A 30 -2.98 15.86 40.77
CA LEU A 30 -3.11 14.41 40.78
C LEU A 30 -4.28 13.95 39.86
N PRO A 31 -4.21 12.82 39.14
CA PRO A 31 -5.34 12.34 38.36
C PRO A 31 -6.31 11.46 39.18
N GLN A 32 -7.60 11.79 39.11
CA GLN A 32 -8.68 10.92 39.57
C GLN A 32 -8.93 9.76 38.58
N LYS A 33 -9.24 8.61 39.16
CA LYS A 33 -9.47 7.28 38.59
C LYS A 33 -10.84 7.21 37.92
N LEU A 34 -10.92 6.77 36.65
CA LEU A 34 -12.18 6.41 36.00
C LEU A 34 -12.03 5.14 35.16
N ALA A 35 -13.11 4.36 35.17
CA ALA A 35 -13.17 2.92 35.00
C ALA A 35 -13.05 2.43 33.54
N ALA A 36 -12.47 1.24 33.40
CA ALA A 36 -12.37 0.51 32.15
C ALA A 36 -13.73 -0.07 31.74
N THR A 37 -14.17 0.21 30.52
CA THR A 37 -15.20 -0.55 29.81
C THR A 37 -14.55 -1.25 28.63
N SER A 38 -14.73 -2.58 28.57
CA SER A 38 -14.15 -3.45 27.55
C SER A 38 -14.83 -3.23 26.21
N SER A 39 -14.05 -3.20 25.14
CA SER A 39 -14.56 -3.26 23.77
C SER A 39 -13.64 -4.18 22.98
N THR A 40 -14.24 -5.29 22.56
CA THR A 40 -13.63 -6.45 21.91
C THR A 40 -13.14 -6.08 20.51
N GLU A 41 -11.84 -6.26 20.26
CA GLU A 41 -11.24 -6.19 18.93
C GLU A 41 -11.42 -7.57 18.24
N PRO A 42 -11.77 -7.64 16.93
CA PRO A 42 -11.93 -8.92 16.25
C PRO A 42 -10.60 -9.64 16.15
N GLN A 43 -10.56 -10.90 16.60
CA GLN A 43 -9.38 -11.74 16.49
C GLN A 43 -9.09 -12.10 15.04
N ILE A 44 -7.82 -11.96 14.65
CA ILE A 44 -7.23 -12.54 13.44
C ILE A 44 -7.24 -14.06 13.65
N PRO A 45 -7.83 -14.88 12.77
CA PRO A 45 -7.68 -16.32 12.84
C PRO A 45 -6.23 -16.68 12.50
N ASN A 46 -5.47 -17.12 13.50
CA ASN A 46 -4.30 -17.96 13.26
C ASN A 46 -4.81 -19.30 12.73
N HIS A 47 -4.40 -19.66 11.52
CA HIS A 47 -4.59 -21.02 11.02
C HIS A 47 -3.27 -21.51 10.41
N ASP A 48 -2.42 -22.02 11.29
CA ASP A 48 -1.48 -23.07 10.90
C ASP A 48 -2.31 -24.33 10.64
N THR A 49 -2.38 -24.78 9.38
CA THR A 49 -2.32 -26.21 9.02
C THR A 49 -2.29 -26.38 7.50
N ASP A 50 -1.25 -27.06 7.04
CA ASP A 50 -1.20 -27.77 5.76
C ASP A 50 -2.37 -28.75 5.66
N GLN A 51 -3.33 -28.48 4.79
CA GLN A 51 -4.13 -29.51 4.09
C GLN A 51 -4.52 -29.05 2.68
N ASP A 52 -4.17 -29.90 1.73
CA ASP A 52 -4.37 -29.81 0.28
C ASP A 52 -5.86 -29.63 -0.11
N THR A 53 -6.27 -28.37 -0.26
CA THR A 53 -7.55 -27.95 -0.87
C THR A 53 -7.35 -26.65 -1.66
N GLY A 54 -6.83 -26.72 -2.89
CA GLY A 54 -6.84 -25.61 -3.87
C GLY A 54 -6.64 -24.21 -3.27
N GLY A 55 -5.52 -24.01 -2.56
CA GLY A 55 -5.35 -22.93 -1.59
C GLY A 55 -5.64 -21.52 -2.13
N VAL A 56 -6.27 -20.69 -1.32
CA VAL A 56 -6.35 -19.24 -1.57
C VAL A 56 -5.03 -18.59 -1.17
N ILE A 57 -4.53 -17.69 -2.01
CA ILE A 57 -3.24 -17.01 -1.79
C ILE A 57 -3.46 -15.50 -1.95
N SER A 58 -2.70 -14.72 -1.19
CA SER A 58 -2.68 -13.27 -1.32
C SER A 58 -2.20 -12.85 -2.70
N VAL A 59 -2.84 -11.85 -3.32
CA VAL A 59 -2.30 -11.24 -4.54
C VAL A 59 -1.01 -10.45 -4.28
N GLY A 60 -0.73 -10.08 -3.02
CA GLY A 60 0.52 -9.45 -2.62
C GLY A 60 1.75 -10.32 -2.86
N ASP A 61 1.61 -11.64 -2.74
CA ASP A 61 2.71 -12.59 -2.95
C ASP A 61 3.21 -12.61 -4.41
N LEU A 62 2.38 -12.12 -5.34
CA LEU A 62 2.64 -12.08 -6.77
C LEU A 62 3.30 -10.78 -7.24
N LEU A 63 3.43 -9.75 -6.38
CA LEU A 63 3.96 -8.43 -6.78
C LEU A 63 5.41 -8.44 -7.25
N ASP A 64 6.17 -9.41 -6.75
CA ASP A 64 7.60 -9.59 -7.03
C ASP A 64 7.86 -10.67 -8.08
N SER A 65 6.84 -11.44 -8.45
CA SER A 65 6.92 -12.58 -9.37
C SER A 65 6.83 -12.13 -10.82
N ASP A 66 7.34 -12.97 -11.72
CA ASP A 66 7.06 -12.80 -13.15
C ASP A 66 5.55 -12.97 -13.41
N LEU A 67 4.91 -11.89 -13.86
CA LEU A 67 3.50 -11.85 -14.25
C LEU A 67 3.33 -11.73 -15.76
N SER A 68 4.37 -12.10 -16.51
CA SER A 68 4.27 -12.25 -17.95
C SER A 68 3.19 -13.27 -18.25
N PRO A 69 2.36 -13.01 -19.26
CA PRO A 69 1.25 -13.89 -19.57
C PRO A 69 1.73 -15.34 -19.78
N PRO A 70 1.17 -16.34 -19.08
CA PRO A 70 1.12 -17.69 -19.62
C PRO A 70 0.05 -17.78 -20.74
N PHE A 71 -0.83 -16.78 -20.84
CA PHE A 71 -1.98 -16.70 -21.73
C PHE A 71 -2.02 -15.33 -22.41
N GLU A 72 -2.13 -15.30 -23.75
CA GLU A 72 -2.26 -14.06 -24.53
C GLU A 72 -3.31 -13.13 -23.89
N SER A 73 -3.03 -11.82 -23.91
CA SER A 73 -3.95 -10.80 -23.39
C SER A 73 -5.40 -11.13 -23.80
N PRO A 74 -6.41 -10.87 -22.94
CA PRO A 74 -7.82 -11.03 -23.27
C PRO A 74 -8.32 -10.06 -24.35
N ASN A 75 -7.42 -9.56 -25.20
CA ASN A 75 -7.71 -8.80 -26.40
C ASN A 75 -8.17 -9.76 -27.51
N GLY A 76 -9.31 -10.42 -27.33
CA GLY A 76 -9.96 -11.15 -28.44
C GLY A 76 -11.02 -12.17 -28.08
N ILE A 77 -10.97 -12.79 -26.90
CA ILE A 77 -11.98 -13.78 -26.48
C ILE A 77 -12.76 -13.21 -25.30
N PRO A 78 -14.07 -12.94 -25.45
CA PRO A 78 -14.92 -12.57 -24.33
C PRO A 78 -14.88 -13.68 -23.28
N LEU A 79 -14.30 -13.39 -22.12
CA LEU A 79 -14.34 -14.30 -20.98
C LEU A 79 -15.78 -14.33 -20.43
N PRO A 80 -16.28 -15.49 -19.98
CA PRO A 80 -17.62 -15.57 -19.42
C PRO A 80 -17.75 -14.68 -18.18
N ILE A 81 -18.89 -14.01 -18.05
CA ILE A 81 -19.21 -13.12 -16.94
C ILE A 81 -20.31 -13.78 -16.10
N ASP A 82 -20.13 -13.81 -14.78
CA ASP A 82 -21.16 -14.26 -13.84
C ASP A 82 -22.12 -13.12 -13.50
N GLU A 83 -23.35 -13.20 -14.00
CA GLU A 83 -24.37 -12.15 -13.79
C GLU A 83 -24.72 -11.95 -12.31
N ALA A 84 -24.67 -13.01 -11.50
CA ALA A 84 -24.92 -12.90 -10.06
C ALA A 84 -23.82 -12.10 -9.36
N SER A 85 -22.56 -12.31 -9.74
CA SER A 85 -21.39 -11.55 -9.27
C SER A 85 -21.45 -10.10 -9.73
N VAL A 86 -21.92 -9.82 -10.96
CA VAL A 86 -22.17 -8.43 -11.42
C VAL A 86 -23.17 -7.74 -10.50
N LYS A 87 -24.35 -8.33 -10.28
CA LYS A 87 -25.38 -7.76 -9.40
C LYS A 87 -24.88 -7.58 -7.96
N LEU A 88 -24.08 -8.53 -7.46
CA LEU A 88 -23.46 -8.42 -6.14
C LEU A 88 -22.47 -7.25 -6.09
N GLY A 89 -21.59 -7.12 -7.09
CA GLY A 89 -20.63 -6.04 -7.21
C GLY A 89 -21.30 -4.67 -7.26
N GLU A 90 -22.36 -4.52 -8.06
CA GLU A 90 -23.17 -3.29 -8.12
C GLU A 90 -23.80 -2.95 -6.76
N LYS A 91 -24.37 -3.95 -6.09
CA LYS A 91 -24.96 -3.78 -4.75
C LYS A 91 -23.92 -3.38 -3.70
N VAL A 92 -22.72 -3.95 -3.76
CA VAL A 92 -21.68 -3.76 -2.73
C VAL A 92 -20.91 -2.46 -2.94
N LEU A 93 -20.47 -2.18 -4.18
CA LEU A 93 -19.69 -0.99 -4.51
C LEU A 93 -20.56 0.26 -4.65
N GLY A 94 -21.85 0.11 -4.93
CA GLY A 94 -22.74 1.22 -5.23
C GLY A 94 -22.46 1.85 -6.61
N PRO A 95 -23.11 2.98 -6.93
CA PRO A 95 -22.79 3.75 -8.13
C PRO A 95 -21.36 4.31 -8.06
N GLU A 96 -20.75 4.56 -9.23
CA GLU A 96 -19.56 5.40 -9.23
C GLU A 96 -19.92 6.81 -8.77
N PRO A 97 -19.11 7.43 -7.89
CA PRO A 97 -19.29 8.82 -7.51
C PRO A 97 -19.22 9.70 -8.76
N VAL A 98 -20.17 10.62 -8.89
CA VAL A 98 -20.23 11.53 -10.04
C VAL A 98 -19.03 12.46 -9.95
N VAL A 99 -18.25 12.51 -11.03
CA VAL A 99 -16.95 13.19 -11.11
C VAL A 99 -17.04 14.70 -10.82
N ASP A 100 -18.23 15.29 -10.86
CA ASP A 100 -18.45 16.73 -10.73
C ASP A 100 -18.74 17.20 -9.28
N ASP A 101 -18.88 16.28 -8.32
CA ASP A 101 -19.05 16.65 -6.91
C ASP A 101 -17.70 16.66 -6.17
N GLU A 102 -17.01 17.80 -6.22
CA GLU A 102 -15.77 18.05 -5.47
C GLU A 102 -15.97 17.89 -3.94
N SER A 103 -17.21 17.80 -3.44
CA SER A 103 -17.48 17.63 -2.00
C SER A 103 -17.30 16.19 -1.48
N GLU A 104 -17.22 15.18 -2.35
CA GLU A 104 -17.04 13.77 -1.95
C GLU A 104 -15.57 13.36 -1.77
N PHE A 105 -14.63 14.16 -2.28
CA PHE A 105 -13.20 13.91 -2.16
C PHE A 105 -12.60 14.92 -1.20
N ASP A 106 -12.01 14.41 -0.13
CA ASP A 106 -11.35 15.28 0.84
C ASP A 106 -9.95 15.67 0.34
N ASP A 107 -9.86 16.84 -0.27
CA ASP A 107 -8.60 17.46 -0.69
C ASP A 107 -7.80 18.06 0.48
N THR A 108 -8.33 18.01 1.71
CA THR A 108 -7.50 18.40 2.86
C THR A 108 -6.33 17.45 2.98
N LEU A 109 -5.13 18.04 2.97
CA LEU A 109 -3.85 17.38 3.24
C LEU A 109 -3.87 16.74 4.64
N ARG A 110 -4.47 15.56 4.75
CA ARG A 110 -4.39 14.75 5.96
C ARG A 110 -3.00 14.16 5.97
N SER A 111 -2.22 14.45 7.02
CA SER A 111 -0.86 13.93 7.24
C SER A 111 -0.81 12.40 7.46
N ARG A 112 -1.75 11.63 6.91
CA ARG A 112 -2.09 10.28 7.33
C ARG A 112 -2.24 9.37 6.12
N VAL A 113 -1.10 8.94 5.57
CA VAL A 113 -1.06 7.66 4.85
C VAL A 113 -1.32 6.58 5.91
N LEU A 114 -2.59 6.21 6.10
CA LEU A 114 -3.00 5.22 7.11
C LEU A 114 -2.83 3.79 6.62
N LYS A 115 -2.66 3.59 5.31
CA LYS A 115 -2.47 2.28 4.71
C LYS A 115 -1.43 2.37 3.60
N ASP A 116 -0.47 1.45 3.62
CA ASP A 116 0.44 1.31 2.48
C ASP A 116 -0.14 0.35 1.42
N PRO A 117 0.34 0.45 0.17
CA PRO A 117 -0.10 -0.43 -0.91
C PRO A 117 0.19 -1.90 -0.67
N PHE A 118 1.30 -2.22 0.01
CA PHE A 118 1.66 -3.61 0.30
C PHE A 118 0.53 -4.30 1.08
N HIS A 119 -0.03 -3.65 2.09
CA HIS A 119 -1.19 -4.18 2.80
C HIS A 119 -2.44 -4.26 1.92
N VAL A 120 -2.67 -3.31 1.00
CA VAL A 120 -3.82 -3.34 0.08
C VAL A 120 -3.78 -4.59 -0.80
N PHE A 121 -2.62 -4.94 -1.36
CA PHE A 121 -2.49 -6.20 -2.10
C PHE A 121 -2.67 -7.42 -1.19
N ASN A 122 -2.24 -7.35 0.07
CA ASN A 122 -2.44 -8.44 1.03
C ASN A 122 -3.86 -8.58 1.60
N MET A 123 -4.80 -7.72 1.21
CA MET A 123 -6.21 -7.87 1.59
C MET A 123 -6.99 -8.81 0.65
N PHE A 124 -6.49 -9.05 -0.57
CA PHE A 124 -7.17 -9.90 -1.56
C PHE A 124 -6.60 -11.31 -1.56
N TYR A 125 -7.39 -12.25 -1.03
CA TYR A 125 -7.13 -13.68 -1.13
C TYR A 125 -7.95 -14.26 -2.28
N ILE A 126 -7.27 -14.78 -3.30
CA ILE A 126 -7.87 -15.35 -4.51
C ILE A 126 -7.35 -16.77 -4.67
N SER A 127 -8.17 -17.67 -5.23
CA SER A 127 -7.76 -19.05 -5.53
C SER A 127 -6.43 -19.07 -6.29
N ALA A 128 -5.46 -19.86 -5.81
CA ALA A 128 -4.14 -19.99 -6.41
C ALA A 128 -4.20 -20.45 -7.87
N THR A 129 -5.19 -21.28 -8.18
CA THR A 129 -5.40 -21.91 -9.49
C THR A 129 -6.28 -21.09 -10.42
N HIS A 130 -6.81 -19.95 -9.97
CA HIS A 130 -7.65 -19.12 -10.82
C HIS A 130 -6.81 -18.49 -11.95
N SER A 131 -7.15 -18.81 -13.20
CA SER A 131 -6.41 -18.41 -14.40
C SER A 131 -6.18 -16.90 -14.50
N LEU A 132 -7.17 -16.09 -14.10
CA LEU A 132 -7.09 -14.63 -14.15
C LEU A 132 -6.37 -13.97 -12.96
N ARG A 133 -5.88 -14.74 -11.97
CA ARG A 133 -5.25 -14.16 -10.76
C ARG A 133 -4.06 -13.27 -11.10
N ALA A 134 -3.14 -13.76 -11.92
CA ALA A 134 -1.96 -12.99 -12.32
C ALA A 134 -2.33 -11.74 -13.12
N HIS A 135 -3.32 -11.85 -14.02
CA HIS A 135 -3.80 -10.73 -14.83
C HIS A 135 -4.46 -9.66 -13.95
N PHE A 136 -5.31 -10.07 -13.01
CA PHE A 136 -5.91 -9.15 -12.04
C PHE A 136 -4.85 -8.44 -11.19
N THR A 137 -3.87 -9.17 -10.65
CA THR A 137 -2.76 -8.58 -9.88
C THR A 137 -2.03 -7.52 -10.70
N ARG A 138 -1.74 -7.80 -11.98
CA ARG A 138 -1.10 -6.85 -12.89
C ARG A 138 -1.92 -5.58 -13.08
N GLU A 139 -3.20 -5.71 -13.41
CA GLU A 139 -4.05 -4.54 -13.66
C GLU A 139 -4.29 -3.72 -12.39
N LEU A 140 -4.43 -4.37 -11.23
CA LEU A 140 -4.55 -3.67 -9.95
C LEU A 140 -3.25 -2.93 -9.61
N ARG A 141 -2.09 -3.56 -9.83
CA ARG A 141 -0.77 -2.93 -9.68
C ARG A 141 -0.64 -1.70 -10.57
N ASP A 142 -0.97 -1.81 -11.84
CA ASP A 142 -0.81 -0.73 -12.80
C ASP A 142 -1.83 0.41 -12.59
N ALA A 143 -2.99 0.10 -11.99
CA ALA A 143 -3.96 1.11 -11.56
C ALA A 143 -3.49 1.89 -10.32
N ILE A 144 -2.82 1.22 -9.37
CA ILE A 144 -2.32 1.84 -8.14
C ILE A 144 -1.00 2.59 -8.37
N PHE A 145 -0.06 1.99 -9.11
CA PHE A 145 1.28 2.51 -9.33
C PHE A 145 1.43 3.04 -10.76
N VAL A 146 1.21 4.33 -10.94
CA VAL A 146 1.37 4.98 -12.25
C VAL A 146 2.86 5.33 -12.44
N PRO A 147 3.52 4.84 -13.51
CA PRO A 147 4.93 5.13 -13.71
C PRO A 147 5.20 6.59 -14.03
N ASP A 148 6.34 7.07 -13.56
CA ASP A 148 6.92 8.33 -14.02
C ASP A 148 7.26 8.23 -15.51
N GLN A 149 6.78 9.21 -16.27
CA GLN A 149 6.83 9.15 -17.73
C GLN A 149 8.25 9.28 -18.27
N GLU A 150 9.11 10.05 -17.59
CA GLU A 150 10.51 10.22 -17.99
C GLU A 150 11.31 8.94 -17.72
N ASP A 151 11.13 8.34 -16.54
CA ASP A 151 11.76 7.06 -16.21
C ASP A 151 11.34 5.97 -17.19
N LYS A 152 10.04 5.91 -17.52
CA LYS A 152 9.51 4.99 -18.52
C LYS A 152 10.17 5.18 -19.89
N GLN A 153 10.35 6.43 -20.33
CA GLN A 153 11.03 6.74 -21.59
C GLN A 153 12.51 6.33 -21.55
N ARG A 154 13.22 6.61 -20.46
CA ARG A 154 14.62 6.18 -20.27
C ARG A 154 14.76 4.66 -20.33
N ILE A 155 13.87 3.93 -19.67
CA ILE A 155 13.85 2.47 -19.69
C ILE A 155 13.58 1.94 -21.10
N ASN A 156 12.64 2.54 -21.85
CA ASN A 156 12.38 2.14 -23.23
C ASN A 156 13.58 2.42 -24.14
N ALA A 157 14.23 3.58 -24.01
CA ALA A 157 15.43 3.92 -24.78
C ALA A 157 16.58 2.95 -24.48
N TRP A 158 16.80 2.59 -23.21
CA TRP A 158 17.73 1.53 -22.84
C TRP A 158 17.31 0.18 -23.42
N GLY A 159 16.02 -0.16 -23.32
CA GLY A 159 15.45 -1.41 -23.80
C GLY A 159 15.64 -1.65 -25.30
N GLU A 160 15.63 -0.59 -26.11
CA GLU A 160 15.93 -0.65 -27.55
C GLU A 160 17.37 -1.11 -27.85
N THR A 161 18.30 -0.88 -26.93
CA THR A 161 19.71 -1.31 -27.09
C THR A 161 19.94 -2.78 -26.74
N GLN A 162 18.94 -3.46 -26.15
CA GLN A 162 19.06 -4.85 -25.74
C GLN A 162 18.84 -5.81 -26.91
N ASN A 163 19.35 -7.03 -26.80
CA ASN A 163 19.16 -8.08 -27.80
C ASN A 163 18.58 -9.35 -27.14
N PRO A 164 17.28 -9.66 -27.32
CA PRO A 164 16.29 -8.93 -28.12
C PRO A 164 15.85 -7.60 -27.45
N PRO A 165 15.34 -6.62 -28.24
CA PRO A 165 14.85 -5.36 -27.69
C PRO A 165 13.77 -5.56 -26.63
N GLN A 166 13.88 -4.81 -25.54
CA GLN A 166 12.94 -4.84 -24.42
C GLN A 166 12.11 -3.58 -24.37
N LYS A 167 10.88 -3.69 -23.86
CA LYS A 167 10.00 -2.54 -23.58
C LYS A 167 9.62 -2.55 -22.11
N TYR A 168 9.33 -1.37 -21.58
CA TYR A 168 8.80 -1.18 -20.22
C TYR A 168 7.60 -2.10 -19.95
N GLU A 169 6.67 -2.21 -20.90
CA GLU A 169 5.45 -3.02 -20.77
C GLU A 169 5.73 -4.51 -20.61
N THR A 170 6.85 -4.99 -21.18
CA THR A 170 7.32 -6.37 -21.02
C THR A 170 8.05 -6.52 -19.69
N LEU A 171 9.02 -5.64 -19.42
CA LEU A 171 9.87 -5.68 -18.22
C LEU A 171 9.09 -5.50 -16.92
N ARG A 172 8.02 -4.70 -16.92
CA ARG A 172 7.14 -4.54 -15.74
C ARG A 172 6.51 -5.86 -15.30
N ASN A 173 6.39 -6.82 -16.22
CA ASN A 173 5.82 -8.13 -15.93
C ASN A 173 6.92 -9.16 -15.69
N SER A 174 7.93 -9.23 -16.55
CA SER A 174 9.03 -10.21 -16.45
C SER A 174 10.07 -9.89 -15.38
N SER A 175 10.20 -8.63 -14.99
CA SER A 175 11.23 -8.15 -14.05
C SER A 175 10.70 -7.00 -13.17
N PRO A 176 9.60 -7.21 -12.41
CA PRO A 176 8.95 -6.14 -11.64
C PRO A 176 9.84 -5.55 -10.54
N ARG A 177 10.74 -6.34 -9.94
CA ARG A 177 11.71 -5.83 -8.95
C ARG A 177 12.66 -4.82 -9.59
N TRP A 178 13.25 -5.17 -10.72
CA TRP A 178 14.15 -4.29 -11.46
C TRP A 178 13.41 -3.00 -11.89
N ILE A 179 12.16 -3.11 -12.35
CA ILE A 179 11.37 -1.92 -12.72
C ILE A 179 11.09 -1.00 -11.53
N ARG A 180 10.77 -1.53 -10.34
CA ARG A 180 10.55 -0.69 -9.15
C ARG A 180 11.82 0.00 -8.66
N GLU A 181 13.00 -0.54 -8.99
CA GLU A 181 14.29 0.07 -8.69
C GLU A 181 14.65 1.19 -9.69
N HIS A 182 14.24 1.07 -10.96
CA HIS A 182 14.66 1.99 -12.03
C HIS A 182 13.56 2.94 -12.52
N CYS A 183 12.33 2.77 -12.04
CA CYS A 183 11.20 3.61 -12.39
C CYS A 183 10.51 4.09 -11.12
N ARG A 184 10.40 5.42 -10.97
CA ARG A 184 9.54 6.00 -9.95
C ARG A 184 8.09 5.73 -10.34
N HIS A 185 7.25 5.50 -9.34
CA HIS A 185 5.81 5.39 -9.50
C HIS A 185 5.13 6.38 -8.58
N ILE A 186 4.00 6.92 -9.01
CA ILE A 186 3.14 7.78 -8.20
C ILE A 186 1.82 7.03 -7.98
N ILE A 187 1.31 7.10 -6.76
CA ILE A 187 -0.06 6.73 -6.44
C ILE A 187 -0.91 8.00 -6.59
N PRO A 188 -1.80 8.06 -7.60
CA PRO A 188 -2.56 9.26 -7.92
C PRO A 188 -3.43 9.76 -6.76
N ALA A 189 -3.90 11.01 -6.88
CA ALA A 189 -4.89 11.59 -5.99
C ALA A 189 -6.17 10.74 -5.89
N PRO A 190 -6.91 10.80 -4.77
CA PRO A 190 -8.05 9.93 -4.45
C PRO A 190 -9.05 9.75 -5.59
N LYS A 191 -9.49 10.86 -6.20
CA LYS A 191 -10.46 10.88 -7.31
C LYS A 191 -10.00 10.05 -8.51
N LYS A 192 -8.77 10.28 -8.96
CA LYS A 192 -8.18 9.55 -10.10
C LYS A 192 -7.92 8.10 -9.74
N LEU A 193 -7.35 7.83 -8.56
CA LEU A 193 -7.03 6.48 -8.11
C LEU A 193 -8.29 5.63 -7.95
N ARG A 194 -9.35 6.19 -7.35
CA ARG A 194 -10.62 5.47 -7.12
C ARG A 194 -11.24 5.03 -8.44
N SER A 195 -11.26 5.92 -9.44
CA SER A 195 -11.77 5.60 -10.79
C SER A 195 -10.97 4.46 -11.45
N LEU A 196 -9.64 4.53 -11.41
CA LEU A 196 -8.77 3.51 -11.99
C LEU A 196 -8.98 2.14 -11.32
N VAL A 197 -8.98 2.11 -10.00
CA VAL A 197 -9.10 0.87 -9.20
C VAL A 197 -10.52 0.30 -9.29
N SER A 198 -11.55 1.13 -9.23
CA SER A 198 -12.94 0.67 -9.35
C SER A 198 -13.20 0.02 -10.71
N ARG A 199 -12.64 0.58 -11.79
CA ARG A 199 -12.70 -0.04 -13.12
C ARG A 199 -12.07 -1.43 -13.12
N VAL A 200 -10.92 -1.63 -12.46
CA VAL A 200 -10.31 -2.96 -12.33
C VAL A 200 -11.25 -3.91 -11.59
N PHE A 201 -11.83 -3.50 -10.45
CA PHE A 201 -12.74 -4.36 -9.69
C PHE A 201 -13.99 -4.75 -10.47
N ARG A 202 -14.62 -3.80 -11.15
CA ARG A 202 -15.82 -4.06 -11.98
C ARG A 202 -15.51 -4.92 -13.19
N THR A 203 -14.36 -4.73 -13.82
CA THR A 203 -13.95 -5.54 -14.99
C THR A 203 -13.61 -6.96 -14.59
N TYR A 204 -12.81 -7.17 -13.54
CA TYR A 204 -12.26 -8.48 -13.22
C TYR A 204 -13.09 -9.29 -12.24
N GLY A 205 -13.76 -8.64 -11.28
CA GLY A 205 -14.51 -9.32 -10.23
C GLY A 205 -15.54 -10.36 -10.73
N PRO A 206 -16.36 -10.06 -11.76
CA PRO A 206 -17.35 -11.00 -12.25
C PRO A 206 -16.82 -11.99 -13.30
N LEU A 207 -15.57 -11.89 -13.73
CA LEU A 207 -15.01 -12.80 -14.75
C LEU A 207 -14.88 -14.21 -14.20
N VAL A 208 -15.35 -15.17 -14.98
CA VAL A 208 -15.38 -16.58 -14.61
C VAL A 208 -14.15 -17.29 -15.16
N ASP A 209 -13.50 -18.07 -14.30
CA ASP A 209 -12.45 -18.97 -14.74
C ASP A 209 -13.02 -20.13 -15.58
N PRO A 210 -12.51 -20.37 -16.80
CA PRO A 210 -13.01 -21.43 -17.67
C PRO A 210 -12.98 -22.82 -17.05
N GLN A 211 -12.04 -23.10 -16.14
CA GLN A 211 -11.88 -24.40 -15.50
C GLN A 211 -12.76 -24.56 -14.27
N SER A 212 -12.63 -23.67 -13.28
CA SER A 212 -13.39 -23.78 -12.02
C SER A 212 -14.85 -23.35 -12.13
N LYS A 213 -15.23 -22.64 -13.20
CA LYS A 213 -16.57 -22.05 -13.42
C LYS A 213 -17.03 -21.12 -12.29
N LYS A 214 -16.08 -20.58 -11.52
CA LYS A 214 -16.32 -19.62 -10.45
C LYS A 214 -15.87 -18.22 -10.88
N PRO A 215 -16.55 -17.15 -10.41
CA PRO A 215 -16.06 -15.79 -10.60
C PRO A 215 -14.75 -15.57 -9.83
N LEU A 216 -13.94 -14.62 -10.31
CA LEU A 216 -12.71 -14.21 -9.67
C LEU A 216 -12.95 -13.69 -8.26
N PHE A 217 -13.97 -12.84 -8.09
CA PHE A 217 -14.34 -12.30 -6.78
C PHE A 217 -15.41 -13.16 -6.13
N THR A 218 -15.07 -13.67 -4.95
CA THR A 218 -16.04 -14.17 -3.98
C THR A 218 -16.76 -13.01 -3.29
N HIS A 219 -17.79 -13.35 -2.49
CA HIS A 219 -18.48 -12.36 -1.65
C HIS A 219 -17.53 -11.59 -0.73
N GLU A 220 -16.52 -12.26 -0.15
CA GLU A 220 -15.53 -11.59 0.70
C GLU A 220 -14.59 -10.69 -0.11
N ASN A 221 -14.23 -11.07 -1.35
CA ASN A 221 -13.43 -10.19 -2.21
C ASN A 221 -14.19 -8.92 -2.60
N TRP A 222 -15.52 -9.00 -2.81
CA TRP A 222 -16.33 -7.80 -3.06
C TRP A 222 -16.37 -6.86 -1.85
N LYS A 223 -16.47 -7.40 -0.62
CA LYS A 223 -16.35 -6.58 0.59
C LYS A 223 -14.98 -5.93 0.70
N THR A 224 -13.91 -6.69 0.43
CA THR A 224 -12.54 -6.15 0.40
C THR A 224 -12.42 -5.04 -0.64
N ALA A 225 -12.96 -5.23 -1.84
CA ALA A 225 -12.97 -4.22 -2.90
C ALA A 225 -13.65 -2.92 -2.44
N LYS A 226 -14.81 -3.01 -1.79
CA LYS A 226 -15.49 -1.85 -1.21
C LYS A 226 -14.60 -1.13 -0.20
N HIS A 227 -14.03 -1.87 0.75
CA HIS A 227 -13.17 -1.29 1.78
C HIS A 227 -11.93 -0.61 1.18
N VAL A 228 -11.33 -1.19 0.14
CA VAL A 228 -10.20 -0.55 -0.58
C VAL A 228 -10.63 0.75 -1.25
N LEU A 229 -11.80 0.79 -1.89
CA LEU A 229 -12.32 2.04 -2.47
C LEU A 229 -12.60 3.11 -1.41
N GLU A 230 -13.09 2.72 -0.22
CA GLU A 230 -13.29 3.64 0.92
C GLU A 230 -11.94 4.18 1.44
N LEU A 231 -10.91 3.34 1.54
CA LEU A 231 -9.55 3.78 1.92
C LEU A 231 -9.00 4.79 0.92
N ILE A 232 -9.21 4.55 -0.38
CA ILE A 232 -8.79 5.46 -1.45
C ILE A 232 -9.57 6.77 -1.36
N GLN A 233 -10.89 6.73 -1.23
CA GLN A 233 -11.75 7.91 -1.17
C GLN A 233 -11.35 8.84 -0.02
N ASN A 234 -10.95 8.27 1.13
CA ASN A 234 -10.47 9.03 2.28
C ASN A 234 -9.01 9.52 2.16
N GLY A 235 -8.34 9.28 1.04
CA GLY A 235 -6.95 9.68 0.80
C GLY A 235 -5.89 8.90 1.56
N TYR A 236 -6.23 7.73 2.12
CA TYR A 236 -5.32 6.97 2.97
C TYR A 236 -4.27 6.16 2.21
N LEU A 237 -4.45 6.00 0.89
CA LEU A 237 -3.54 5.25 0.01
C LEU A 237 -2.73 6.14 -0.93
N SER A 238 -3.26 7.31 -1.30
CA SER A 238 -2.63 8.24 -2.23
C SER A 238 -1.33 8.82 -1.69
N ASP A 239 -0.40 9.15 -2.59
CA ASP A 239 0.81 9.83 -2.17
C ASP A 239 0.51 11.26 -1.72
N PRO A 240 1.14 11.74 -0.64
CA PRO A 240 0.99 13.12 -0.21
C PRO A 240 1.64 14.08 -1.23
N PRO A 241 0.95 15.15 -1.64
CA PRO A 241 1.47 16.09 -2.62
C PRO A 241 2.72 16.81 -2.09
N GLY A 242 3.72 16.98 -2.95
CA GLY A 242 4.96 17.70 -2.63
C GLY A 242 5.96 16.94 -1.76
N ILE A 243 5.68 15.69 -1.38
CA ILE A 243 6.62 14.86 -0.61
C ILE A 243 7.36 13.90 -1.56
N PRO A 244 8.69 14.01 -1.69
CA PRO A 244 9.46 13.07 -2.49
C PRO A 244 9.53 11.72 -1.80
N LEU A 245 8.92 10.70 -2.41
CA LEU A 245 8.93 9.32 -1.89
C LEU A 245 10.07 8.46 -2.47
N TYR A 246 10.86 9.00 -3.38
CA TYR A 246 11.99 8.29 -4.00
C TYR A 246 13.28 9.06 -3.80
N THR A 247 14.32 8.35 -3.38
CA THR A 247 15.69 8.85 -3.27
C THR A 247 16.56 8.08 -4.25
N MET A 248 17.28 8.78 -5.12
CA MET A 248 18.28 8.14 -5.98
C MET A 248 19.45 7.66 -5.11
N VAL A 249 19.73 6.36 -5.13
CA VAL A 249 20.79 5.72 -4.33
C VAL A 249 22.00 5.32 -5.16
N GLY A 250 21.89 5.33 -6.49
CA GLY A 250 22.99 4.97 -7.37
C GLY A 250 22.62 5.03 -8.84
N ILE A 251 23.54 4.51 -9.65
CA ILE A 251 23.44 4.42 -11.10
C ILE A 251 23.77 2.98 -11.50
N ASP A 252 22.92 2.34 -12.30
CA ASP A 252 23.18 1.02 -12.84
C ASP A 252 24.04 1.10 -14.10
N LYS A 253 25.33 0.80 -13.94
CA LYS A 253 26.31 0.78 -15.03
C LYS A 253 26.01 -0.27 -16.09
N LYS A 254 25.33 -1.37 -15.74
CA LYS A 254 24.95 -2.43 -16.68
C LYS A 254 23.76 -2.01 -17.52
N ALA A 255 22.88 -1.19 -16.96
CA ALA A 255 21.72 -0.64 -17.65
C ALA A 255 21.99 0.75 -18.26
N ALA A 256 23.14 0.93 -18.91
CA ALA A 256 23.53 2.19 -19.58
C ALA A 256 23.41 3.46 -18.69
N GLY A 257 23.61 3.32 -17.39
CA GLY A 257 23.57 4.44 -16.46
C GLY A 257 22.17 4.85 -16.01
N LEU A 258 21.18 3.94 -16.06
CA LEU A 258 19.85 4.22 -15.48
C LEU A 258 19.95 4.52 -13.97
N PRO A 259 19.19 5.50 -13.45
CA PRO A 259 19.12 5.75 -12.02
C PRO A 259 18.55 4.57 -11.25
N VAL A 260 19.09 4.33 -10.06
CA VAL A 260 18.55 3.37 -9.09
C VAL A 260 17.92 4.15 -7.95
N TYR A 261 16.66 3.88 -7.65
CA TYR A 261 15.89 4.56 -6.62
C TYR A 261 15.57 3.64 -5.44
N ARG A 262 15.53 4.25 -4.25
CA ARG A 262 14.92 3.67 -3.05
C ARG A 262 13.60 4.39 -2.77
N CYS A 263 12.53 3.61 -2.71
CA CYS A 263 11.20 4.09 -2.35
C CYS A 263 11.02 4.12 -0.82
N ALA A 264 10.42 5.19 -0.30
CA ALA A 264 10.12 5.38 1.12
C ALA A 264 8.75 4.79 1.53
N ARG A 265 7.96 4.24 0.58
CA ARG A 265 6.68 3.58 0.91
C ARG A 265 6.90 2.30 1.72
N GLY A 266 5.92 1.97 2.55
CA GLY A 266 5.95 0.76 3.39
C GLY A 266 6.20 -0.50 2.58
N THR A 267 7.10 -1.33 3.06
CA THR A 267 7.37 -2.69 2.55
C THR A 267 7.25 -3.70 3.68
N ASN A 268 7.21 -4.99 3.34
CA ASN A 268 7.35 -6.08 4.31
C ASN A 268 8.58 -5.92 5.23
N SER A 269 9.65 -5.28 4.74
CA SER A 269 10.91 -5.09 5.45
C SER A 269 10.77 -4.08 6.57
N THR A 270 9.88 -3.09 6.40
CA THR A 270 9.51 -2.14 7.47
C THR A 270 8.77 -2.87 8.61
N GLU A 271 7.90 -3.83 8.27
CA GLU A 271 7.11 -4.59 9.25
C GLU A 271 7.91 -5.67 9.98
N GLY A 272 8.69 -6.46 9.24
CA GLY A 272 9.53 -7.55 9.79
C GLY A 272 10.82 -7.07 10.45
N GLY A 273 11.41 -5.97 9.95
CA GLY A 273 12.63 -5.38 10.47
C GLY A 273 12.34 -4.42 11.62
N VAL A 274 12.02 -3.17 11.30
CA VAL A 274 11.96 -2.10 12.30
C VAL A 274 10.72 -2.22 13.21
N HIS A 275 9.53 -2.46 12.65
CA HIS A 275 8.30 -2.46 13.45
C HIS A 275 8.27 -3.58 14.49
N LYS A 276 8.69 -4.81 14.13
CA LYS A 276 8.77 -5.92 15.08
C LYS A 276 9.69 -5.59 16.27
N HIS A 277 10.86 -5.00 15.99
CA HIS A 277 11.81 -4.62 17.04
C HIS A 277 11.34 -3.44 17.89
N ILE A 278 10.66 -2.44 17.30
CA ILE A 278 10.06 -1.34 18.06
C ILE A 278 8.91 -1.84 18.94
N ARG A 279 8.00 -2.68 18.40
CA ARG A 279 6.89 -3.25 19.16
C ARG A 279 7.35 -4.05 20.38
N ALA A 280 8.46 -4.79 20.26
CA ALA A 280 9.02 -5.54 21.38
C ALA A 280 9.57 -4.63 22.51
N ARG A 281 9.91 -3.37 22.21
CA ARG A 281 10.51 -2.42 23.16
C ARG A 281 9.51 -1.44 23.75
N LEU A 282 8.33 -1.30 23.15
CA LEU A 282 7.28 -0.42 23.67
C LEU A 282 6.31 -1.20 24.59
N PRO A 283 5.97 -0.66 25.77
CA PRO A 283 4.97 -1.28 26.63
C PRO A 283 3.60 -1.28 25.94
N LYS A 284 2.80 -2.34 26.15
CA LYS A 284 1.46 -2.48 25.57
C LYS A 284 0.48 -1.39 26.02
N CYS A 285 0.70 -0.80 27.20
CA CYS A 285 -0.05 0.33 27.74
C CYS A 285 0.80 1.12 28.74
N GLY A 286 0.38 2.36 29.07
CA GLY A 286 1.00 3.15 30.14
C GLY A 286 2.32 3.85 29.79
N ALA A 287 2.71 3.91 28.51
CA ALA A 287 3.90 4.64 28.09
C ALA A 287 3.63 6.15 28.01
N SER A 288 4.45 6.96 28.69
CA SER A 288 4.45 8.41 28.46
C SER A 288 5.11 8.76 27.13
N ILE A 289 4.82 9.93 26.56
CA ILE A 289 5.48 10.41 25.32
C ILE A 289 7.01 10.38 25.48
N ARG A 290 7.52 10.82 26.64
CA ARG A 290 8.96 10.79 26.94
C ARG A 290 9.53 9.37 26.92
N HIS A 291 8.79 8.39 27.44
CA HIS A 291 9.20 6.99 27.41
C HIS A 291 9.28 6.47 25.98
N VAL A 292 8.27 6.75 25.15
CA VAL A 292 8.27 6.36 23.73
C VAL A 292 9.46 6.98 23.00
N VAL A 293 9.70 8.28 23.18
CA VAL A 293 10.85 8.97 22.56
C VAL A 293 12.17 8.34 23.03
N ALA A 294 12.33 8.08 24.33
CA ALA A 294 13.54 7.44 24.85
C ALA A 294 13.77 6.04 24.25
N CYS A 295 12.74 5.20 24.17
CA CYS A 295 12.84 3.87 23.57
C CYS A 295 13.17 3.92 22.06
N LEU A 296 12.60 4.88 21.33
CA LEU A 296 12.89 5.06 19.90
C LEU A 296 14.32 5.56 19.69
N SER A 297 14.77 6.55 20.48
CA SER A 297 16.15 7.05 20.42
C SER A 297 17.17 5.98 20.76
N ASP A 298 16.91 5.16 21.79
CA ASP A 298 17.75 4.01 22.14
C ASP A 298 17.80 2.98 20.99
N PHE A 299 16.66 2.70 20.35
CA PHE A 299 16.62 1.84 19.18
C PHE A 299 17.47 2.37 18.02
N VAL A 300 17.33 3.66 17.69
CA VAL A 300 18.10 4.31 16.62
C VAL A 300 19.59 4.26 16.93
N LEU A 301 20.00 4.59 18.16
CA LEU A 301 21.39 4.54 18.60
C LEU A 301 21.99 3.13 18.42
N HIS A 302 21.33 2.12 18.97
CA HIS A 302 21.80 0.74 18.91
C HIS A 302 21.79 0.16 17.49
N HIS A 303 20.85 0.59 16.64
CA HIS A 303 20.82 0.20 15.23
C HIS A 303 22.00 0.83 14.48
N ASN A 304 22.19 2.14 14.61
CA ASN A 304 23.27 2.87 13.96
C ASN A 304 24.64 2.35 14.38
N GLN A 305 24.86 2.08 15.67
CA GLN A 305 26.10 1.49 16.18
C GLN A 305 26.38 0.13 15.55
N ARG A 306 25.39 -0.77 15.49
CA ARG A 306 25.57 -2.09 14.86
C ARG A 306 25.88 -1.98 13.37
N VAL A 307 25.15 -1.14 12.65
CA VAL A 307 25.37 -0.93 11.20
C VAL A 307 26.74 -0.29 10.95
N SER A 308 27.18 0.65 11.79
CA SER A 308 28.51 1.25 11.66
C SER A 308 29.64 0.26 11.94
N SER A 309 29.46 -0.64 12.92
CA SER A 309 30.47 -1.66 13.25
C SER A 309 30.59 -2.73 12.16
N SER A 310 29.48 -3.10 11.52
CA SER A 310 29.48 -4.08 10.42
C SER A 310 30.04 -3.53 9.10
N CYS A 311 30.23 -2.21 8.98
CA CYS A 311 30.81 -1.58 7.79
C CYS A 311 32.34 -1.49 7.84
N LEU A 312 32.96 -1.91 8.95
CA LEU A 312 34.42 -1.94 9.13
C LEU A 312 35.06 -3.29 8.78
N ASP A 313 34.25 -4.30 8.43
CA ASP A 313 34.72 -5.67 8.10
C ASP A 313 34.59 -6.02 6.59
N LEU A 314 34.56 -5.03 5.71
CA LEU A 314 34.64 -5.16 4.23
C LEU A 314 35.75 -4.28 3.66
#